data_AF-A0A0C9V0E6-F1
#
_entry.id   AF-A0A0C9V0E6-F1
#
_cell.length_a   1.000
_cell.length_b   1.000
_cell.length_c   1.000
_cell.angle_alpha   90.00
_cell.angle_beta   90.00
_cell.angle_gamma   90.00
#
_symmetry.space_group_name_H-M   'P 1'
#
loop_
_entity.id
_entity.type
_entity.pdbx_description
1 polymer ?
#
loop_
_entity_poly.entity_id
_entity_poly.type
_entity_poly.pdbx_seq_one_letter_code
_entity_poly.pdbx_strand_id
1 'polypeptide(L)'
;MGVSETSNKVFNWFVNMSSITGMLNWFGICITLIRFRKGLALKAQGLLTDMLPYKSRFQPYLAWWSLIWVILIILFADWGVFLKGNWDQASFVTNYFPIPVFTILYFV
;
A
#
# COMPACT_ATOMS: atom_id res chain seq x y z
N MET A 1 14.41 25.65 -7.61
CA MET A 1 15.05 24.57 -6.83
C MET A 1 15.38 23.42 -7.80
N GLY A 2 16.65 23.04 -7.91
CA GLY A 2 17.18 22.01 -8.83
C GLY A 2 18.04 22.57 -9.98
N VAL A 3 19.33 22.22 -10.03
CA VAL A 3 20.42 22.88 -10.80
C VAL A 3 20.76 22.16 -12.13
N SER A 4 20.05 21.08 -12.49
CA SER A 4 20.00 20.51 -13.86
C SER A 4 18.76 19.62 -14.02
N GLU A 5 18.22 19.48 -15.24
CA GLU A 5 17.00 18.68 -15.50
C GLU A 5 17.13 17.21 -15.05
N THR A 6 18.33 16.64 -15.13
CA THR A 6 18.60 15.25 -14.78
C THR A 6 18.45 14.98 -13.29
N SER A 7 18.93 15.89 -12.42
CA SER A 7 18.81 15.74 -10.97
C SER A 7 17.35 15.74 -10.52
N ASN A 8 16.50 16.57 -11.16
CA ASN A 8 15.06 16.60 -10.86
C ASN A 8 14.36 15.30 -11.29
N LYS A 9 14.77 14.67 -12.40
CA LYS A 9 14.21 13.37 -12.82
C LYS A 9 14.48 12.27 -11.79
N VAL A 10 15.74 12.15 -11.35
CA VAL A 10 16.14 11.13 -10.35
C VAL A 10 15.46 11.37 -9.01
N PHE A 11 15.36 12.63 -8.58
CA PHE A 11 14.63 12.97 -7.35
C PHE A 11 13.16 12.54 -7.42
N ASN A 12 12.49 12.79 -8.54
CA ASN A 12 11.09 12.37 -8.73
C ASN A 12 10.93 10.85 -8.73
N TRP A 13 11.90 10.08 -9.23
CA TRP A 13 11.87 8.61 -9.09
C TRP A 13 11.81 8.20 -7.62
N PHE A 14 12.70 8.73 -6.77
CA PHE A 14 12.69 8.40 -5.34
C PHE A 14 11.43 8.87 -4.62
N VAL A 15 10.89 10.03 -4.98
CA VAL A 15 9.62 10.52 -4.43
C VAL A 15 8.48 9.55 -4.74
N ASN A 16 8.33 9.15 -6.01
CA ASN A 16 7.28 8.23 -6.43
C ASN A 16 7.43 6.85 -5.78
N MET A 17 8.65 6.32 -5.70
CA MET A 17 8.95 5.06 -5.01
C MET A 17 8.58 5.10 -3.53
N SER A 18 8.91 6.20 -2.84
CA SER A 18 8.57 6.39 -1.43
C SER A 18 7.05 6.44 -1.22
N SER A 19 6.32 7.13 -2.10
CA SER A 19 4.86 7.18 -2.07
C SER A 19 4.24 5.79 -2.23
N ILE A 20 4.70 4.97 -3.18
CA ILE A 20 4.18 3.61 -3.39
C ILE A 20 4.53 2.70 -2.22
N THR A 21 5.74 2.81 -1.68
CA THR A 21 6.14 2.06 -0.48
C THR A 21 5.27 2.43 0.72
N GLY A 22 4.94 3.70 0.89
CA GLY A 22 3.98 4.18 1.89
C GLY A 22 2.59 3.55 1.71
N MET A 23 2.08 3.50 0.48
CA MET A 23 0.81 2.84 0.17
C MET A 23 0.84 1.33 0.49
N LEU A 24 1.93 0.64 0.17
CA LEU A 24 2.11 -0.77 0.53
C LEU A 24 2.15 -0.99 2.05
N ASN A 25 2.73 -0.06 2.81
CA ASN A 25 2.66 -0.11 4.27
C ASN A 25 1.22 -0.02 4.78
N TRP A 26 0.41 0.90 4.23
CA TRP A 26 -1.03 1.00 4.55
C TRP A 26 -1.79 -0.28 4.18
N PHE A 27 -1.45 -0.91 3.05
CA PHE A 27 -2.00 -2.21 2.66
C PHE A 27 -1.72 -3.30 3.70
N GLY A 28 -0.47 -3.40 4.16
CA GLY A 28 -0.06 -4.34 5.21
C GLY A 28 -0.79 -4.13 6.54
N ILE A 29 -0.96 -2.87 6.95
CA ILE A 29 -1.73 -2.50 8.15
C ILE A 29 -3.19 -2.96 8.01
N CYS A 30 -3.84 -2.71 6.87
CA CYS A 30 -5.22 -3.11 6.64
C CYS A 30 -5.40 -4.64 6.71
N ILE A 31 -4.50 -5.40 6.07
CA ILE A 31 -4.52 -6.86 6.11
C ILE A 31 -4.34 -7.38 7.54
N THR A 32 -3.35 -6.84 8.26
CA THR A 32 -3.04 -7.25 9.64
C THR A 32 -4.23 -6.98 10.55
N LEU A 33 -4.91 -5.86 10.38
CA LEU A 33 -6.10 -5.50 11.14
C LEU A 33 -7.30 -6.41 10.83
N ILE A 34 -7.53 -6.77 9.56
CA ILE A 34 -8.57 -7.74 9.18
C ILE A 34 -8.28 -9.12 9.80
N ARG A 35 -7.03 -9.59 9.71
CA ARG A 35 -6.61 -10.87 10.30
C ARG A 35 -6.69 -10.87 11.82
N PHE A 36 -6.26 -9.79 12.47
CA PHE A 36 -6.36 -9.60 13.91
C PHE A 36 -7.81 -9.68 14.37
N ARG A 37 -8.73 -8.96 13.71
CA ARG A 37 -10.17 -9.03 14.03
C ARG A 37 -10.79 -10.39 13.77
N LYS A 38 -10.44 -11.02 12.65
CA LYS A 38 -10.90 -12.38 12.34
C LYS A 38 -10.39 -13.39 13.38
N GLY A 39 -9.14 -13.25 13.82
CA GLY A 39 -8.57 -14.07 14.89
C GLY A 39 -9.24 -13.82 16.25
N LEU A 40 -9.54 -12.57 16.59
CA LEU A 40 -10.24 -12.22 17.83
C LEU A 40 -11.66 -12.79 17.85
N ALA A 41 -12.36 -12.75 16.71
CA ALA A 41 -13.69 -13.34 16.55
C ALA A 41 -13.69 -14.89 16.61
N LEU A 42 -12.65 -15.54 16.06
CA LEU A 42 -12.60 -17.01 15.92
C LEU A 42 -11.87 -17.75 17.04
N LYS A 43 -10.85 -17.17 17.66
CA LYS A 43 -9.98 -17.83 18.64
C LYS A 43 -10.19 -17.36 20.08
N ALA A 44 -10.63 -16.13 20.31
CA ALA A 44 -10.74 -15.56 21.66
C ALA A 44 -12.12 -15.76 22.31
N GLN A 45 -12.79 -16.91 22.11
CA GLN A 45 -13.98 -17.30 22.91
C GLN A 45 -15.15 -16.30 22.91
N GLY A 46 -15.59 -15.77 21.76
CA GLY A 46 -16.76 -14.90 21.74
C GLY A 46 -16.63 -13.66 22.63
N LEU A 47 -15.40 -13.29 23.01
CA LEU A 47 -15.11 -12.01 23.65
C LEU A 47 -15.55 -10.94 22.65
N LEU A 48 -16.71 -10.37 22.98
CA LEU A 48 -17.30 -9.25 22.30
C LEU A 48 -16.19 -8.24 22.02
N THR A 49 -16.21 -7.71 20.81
CA THR A 49 -15.40 -6.57 20.36
C THR A 49 -15.45 -5.38 21.37
N ASP A 50 -16.36 -5.42 22.36
CA ASP A 50 -16.51 -4.54 23.52
C ASP A 50 -15.40 -4.60 24.59
N MET A 51 -14.54 -5.62 24.63
CA MET A 51 -13.41 -5.63 25.57
C MET A 51 -12.21 -4.81 25.07
N LEU A 52 -12.19 -4.40 23.79
CA LEU A 52 -11.15 -3.49 23.32
C LEU A 52 -11.47 -2.05 23.74
N PRO A 53 -10.55 -1.36 24.44
CA PRO A 53 -10.75 0.04 24.83
C PRO A 53 -10.87 0.98 23.61
N TYR A 54 -10.38 0.55 22.44
CA TYR A 54 -10.48 1.31 21.20
C TYR A 54 -11.28 0.55 20.14
N LYS A 55 -12.57 0.89 20.04
CA LYS A 55 -13.51 0.29 19.10
C LYS A 55 -13.83 1.28 17.99
N SER A 56 -13.28 1.05 16.80
CA SER A 56 -13.74 1.81 15.62
C SER A 56 -15.14 1.35 15.24
N ARG A 57 -16.10 2.27 15.24
CA ARG A 57 -17.54 2.02 14.99
C ARG A 57 -17.84 1.36 13.65
N PHE A 58 -16.94 1.52 12.67
CA PHE A 58 -17.12 1.04 11.29
C PHE A 58 -16.12 -0.07 10.89
N GLN A 59 -15.37 -0.65 11.83
CA GLN A 59 -14.59 -1.86 11.52
C GLN A 59 -15.51 -3.09 11.52
N PRO A 60 -15.32 -4.06 10.61
CA PRO A 60 -14.21 -4.21 9.66
C PRO A 60 -14.41 -3.53 8.28
N TYR A 61 -15.56 -2.91 8.02
CA TYR A 61 -15.88 -2.34 6.69
C TYR A 61 -14.88 -1.28 6.22
N LEU A 62 -14.42 -0.40 7.12
CA LEU A 62 -13.39 0.58 6.79
C LEU A 62 -12.07 -0.06 6.35
N ALA A 63 -11.69 -1.19 6.94
CA ALA A 63 -10.44 -1.87 6.59
C ALA A 63 -10.52 -2.48 5.19
N TRP A 64 -11.66 -3.06 4.82
CA TRP A 64 -11.90 -3.55 3.46
C TRP A 64 -11.96 -2.41 2.44
N TRP A 65 -12.64 -1.32 2.79
CA TRP A 65 -12.69 -0.11 1.96
C TRP A 65 -11.29 0.44 1.69
N SER A 66 -10.50 0.70 2.73
CA SER A 66 -9.13 1.18 2.59
C SER A 66 -8.25 0.22 1.79
N LEU A 67 -8.39 -1.09 1.99
CA LEU A 67 -7.63 -2.09 1.25
C LEU A 67 -7.92 -2.02 -0.25
N ILE A 68 -9.20 -1.92 -0.65
CA ILE A 68 -9.59 -1.78 -2.06
C ILE A 68 -8.99 -0.50 -2.66
N TRP A 69 -9.09 0.63 -1.96
CA TRP A 69 -8.55 1.90 -2.45
C TRP A 69 -7.04 1.89 -2.59
N VAL A 70 -6.32 1.31 -1.64
CA VAL A 70 -4.86 1.21 -1.71
C VAL A 70 -4.43 0.35 -2.90
N ILE A 71 -5.09 -0.78 -3.17
CA ILE A 71 -4.81 -1.58 -4.37
C ILE A 71 -5.04 -0.76 -5.64
N LEU A 72 -6.18 -0.06 -5.74
CA LEU A 72 -6.48 0.76 -6.91
C LEU A 72 -5.44 1.86 -7.10
N ILE A 73 -5.06 2.57 -6.03
CA ILE A 73 -4.05 3.63 -6.11
C ILE A 73 -2.70 3.06 -6.59
N ILE A 74 -2.26 1.91 -6.09
CA ILE A 74 -1.01 1.27 -6.53
C ILE A 74 -1.08 0.86 -8.01
N LEU A 75 -2.22 0.33 -8.47
CA LEU A 75 -2.40 -0.06 -9.87
C LEU A 75 -2.38 1.14 -10.82
N PHE A 76 -2.95 2.28 -10.38
CA PHE A 76 -3.06 3.48 -11.21
C PHE A 76 -1.90 4.48 -11.04
N ALA A 77 -1.03 4.31 -10.05
CA ALA A 77 0.06 5.25 -9.72
C ALA A 77 0.96 5.60 -10.93
N ASP A 78 1.20 4.63 -11.83
CA ASP A 78 2.03 4.80 -13.03
C ASP A 78 1.39 4.24 -14.30
N TRP A 79 0.07 4.40 -14.41
CA TRP A 79 -0.67 3.96 -15.60
C TRP A 79 -0.11 4.54 -16.92
N GLY A 80 0.48 5.74 -16.86
CA GLY A 80 1.08 6.42 -18.01
C GLY A 80 2.19 5.63 -18.70
N VAL A 81 2.91 4.76 -17.98
CA VAL A 81 3.99 3.92 -18.53
C VAL A 81 3.44 2.87 -19.51
N PHE A 82 2.18 2.45 -19.33
CA PHE A 82 1.53 1.49 -20.22
C PHE A 82 0.92 2.13 -21.47
N LEU A 83 0.91 3.46 -21.58
CA LEU A 83 0.43 4.16 -22.77
C LEU A 83 1.47 4.13 -23.89
N LYS A 84 1.01 3.88 -25.12
CA LYS A 84 1.86 3.78 -26.31
C LYS A 84 2.66 5.08 -26.52
N GLY A 85 3.99 4.98 -26.45
CA GLY A 85 4.92 6.11 -26.62
C GLY A 85 5.51 6.67 -25.33
N ASN A 86 5.04 6.25 -24.15
CA ASN A 86 5.50 6.73 -22.84
C ASN A 86 6.26 5.66 -22.04
N TRP A 87 6.91 4.71 -22.73
CA TRP A 87 7.65 3.64 -22.07
C TRP A 87 8.95 4.17 -21.46
N ASP A 88 8.95 4.36 -20.14
CA ASP A 88 10.14 4.68 -19.36
C ASP A 88 10.48 3.51 -18.43
N GLN A 89 11.60 2.82 -18.73
CA GLN A 89 12.09 1.70 -17.94
C GLN A 89 12.45 2.12 -16.51
N ALA A 90 12.97 3.33 -16.32
CA ALA A 90 13.38 3.80 -15.00
C ALA A 90 12.16 4.02 -14.10
N SER A 91 11.15 4.74 -14.58
CA SER A 91 9.89 4.92 -13.83
C SER A 91 9.17 3.59 -13.59
N PHE A 92 9.15 2.67 -14.58
CA PHE A 92 8.56 1.34 -14.39
C PHE A 92 9.21 0.58 -13.22
N VAL A 93 10.54 0.44 -13.24
CA VAL A 93 11.24 -0.30 -12.18
C VAL A 93 11.05 0.40 -10.85
N THR A 94 11.21 1.71 -10.78
CA THR A 94 11.20 2.45 -9.52
C THR A 94 9.81 2.41 -8.85
N ASN A 95 8.74 2.34 -9.63
CA ASN A 95 7.37 2.35 -9.12
C ASN A 95 6.78 0.94 -8.90
N TYR A 96 7.15 -0.05 -9.71
CA TYR A 96 6.63 -1.42 -9.56
C TYR A 96 7.52 -2.35 -8.73
N PHE A 97 8.82 -2.07 -8.58
CA PHE A 97 9.75 -2.88 -7.76
C PHE A 97 9.36 -3.03 -6.28
N PRO A 98 8.80 -2.01 -5.60
CA PRO A 98 8.37 -2.15 -4.21
C PRO A 98 7.30 -3.23 -3.97
N ILE A 99 6.47 -3.54 -4.96
CA ILE A 99 5.35 -4.50 -4.85
C ILE A 99 5.83 -5.94 -4.59
N PRO A 100 6.70 -6.56 -5.43
CA PRO A 100 7.24 -7.88 -5.16
C PRO A 100 8.08 -7.92 -3.89
N VAL A 101 8.86 -6.86 -3.60
CA VAL A 101 9.65 -6.76 -2.37
C VAL A 101 8.76 -6.82 -1.13
N PHE A 102 7.68 -6.02 -1.10
CA PHE A 102 6.71 -6.06 -0.01
C PHE A 102 6.06 -7.44 0.12
N THR A 103 5.72 -8.06 -1.01
CA THR A 103 5.09 -9.39 -1.01
C THR A 103 6.02 -10.45 -0.41
N ILE A 104 7.29 -10.45 -0.79
CA ILE A 104 8.30 -11.36 -0.21
C ILE A 104 8.45 -11.10 1.29
N LEU A 105 8.63 -9.85 1.69
CA LEU A 105 8.80 -9.47 3.10
C LEU A 105 7.56 -9.77 3.97
N TYR A 106 6.36 -9.80 3.37
CA TYR A 106 5.14 -10.12 4.10
C TYR A 106 4.98 -11.63 4.37
N PHE A 107 5.52 -12.48 3.50
CA PHE A 107 5.37 -13.94 3.57
C PHE A 107 6.59 -14.67 4.16
N VAL A 108 7.76 -14.03 4.18
CA VAL A 108 8.97 -14.49 4.88
C VAL A 108 8.89 -14.11 6.35
#